data_AF-A0A4R1ZQW1-F1
#
_entry.id   AF-A0A4R1ZQW1-F1
#
_cell.length_a   1.000
_cell.length_b   1.000
_cell.length_c   1.000
_cell.angle_alpha   90.00
_cell.angle_beta   90.00
_cell.angle_gamma   90.00
#
_symmetry.space_group_name_H-M   'P 1'
#
loop_
_entity.id
_entity.type
_entity.pdbx_description
1 polymer ?
#
loop_
_entity_poly.entity_id
_entity_poly.type
_entity_poly.pdbx_seq_one_letter_code
_entity_poly.pdbx_strand_id
1 'polypeptide(L)'
;MKLMTDSHPFRLEGDELGYGPAAYETMAKVILAFREPDTDVLFQYTNWDRDKDPHKESLMMDAAETFHAGAMLDPDHAISTAVKEILLRHYAPERDPQASQAVMDQLLAYFKEVPLDELNEELLRKIGAAVYEGYGTYTLEDEAEAAQAFVNGRLVDANTVWLLPNDRPVYLKNVLWYRVNAEEDIVRAFELTDWWFTCAVVDRNKPVEEYRYFLNYTEESAGAVLYVTAADRQHFKAVVVPRLKELLGEELG
;
A
#
# COMPACT_ATOMS: atom_id res chain seq x y z
N MET A 1 21.35 3.47 13.90
CA MET A 1 20.65 2.20 13.57
C MET A 1 21.11 1.02 14.43
N LYS A 2 20.34 -0.06 14.53
CA LYS A 2 20.66 -1.29 15.29
C LYS A 2 20.19 -2.54 14.55
N LEU A 3 21.05 -3.55 14.43
CA LEU A 3 20.70 -4.85 13.84
C LEU A 3 20.66 -5.95 14.91
N MET A 4 19.46 -6.49 15.17
CA MET A 4 19.25 -7.59 16.10
C MET A 4 19.34 -8.93 15.35
N THR A 5 20.39 -9.71 15.66
CA THR A 5 20.67 -11.00 15.00
C THR A 5 20.42 -12.23 15.90
N ASP A 6 19.92 -11.98 17.11
CA ASP A 6 19.51 -12.95 18.13
C ASP A 6 18.03 -13.33 18.04
N SER A 7 17.20 -12.54 17.36
CA SER A 7 15.81 -12.83 17.05
C SER A 7 15.61 -13.61 15.74
N HIS A 8 14.38 -14.09 15.51
CA HIS A 8 13.91 -14.56 14.21
C HIS A 8 12.42 -14.20 14.04
N PRO A 9 12.03 -13.43 13.01
CA PRO A 9 12.89 -12.75 12.02
C PRO A 9 13.93 -11.83 12.65
N PHE A 10 15.07 -11.62 11.96
CA PHE A 10 16.05 -10.61 12.37
C PHE A 10 15.44 -9.22 12.20
N ARG A 11 15.93 -8.24 12.97
CA ARG A 11 15.34 -6.89 12.99
C ARG A 11 16.41 -5.85 12.74
N LEU A 12 16.20 -4.97 11.77
CA LEU A 12 16.99 -3.75 11.59
C LEU A 12 16.11 -2.56 11.95
N GLU A 13 16.54 -1.79 12.95
CA GLU A 13 15.78 -0.69 13.55
C GLU A 13 16.59 0.61 13.47
N GLY A 14 15.91 1.74 13.37
CA GLY A 14 16.52 3.06 13.58
C GLY A 14 15.82 4.18 12.82
N ASP A 15 15.79 5.36 13.42
CA ASP A 15 15.17 6.57 12.84
C ASP A 15 15.74 6.94 11.47
N GLU A 16 16.98 6.52 11.18
CA GLU A 16 17.71 6.73 9.92
C GLU A 16 17.25 5.79 8.78
N LEU A 17 16.52 4.71 9.08
CA LEU A 17 15.77 3.96 8.07
C LEU A 17 14.62 4.81 7.50
N GLY A 18 14.21 5.83 8.26
CA GLY A 18 13.54 7.03 7.80
C GLY A 18 12.11 6.85 7.28
N TYR A 19 11.47 8.01 7.07
CA TYR A 19 10.14 8.13 6.51
C TYR A 19 10.23 8.86 5.16
N GLY A 20 9.59 8.28 4.14
CA GLY A 20 9.41 8.93 2.86
C GLY A 20 10.70 9.17 2.04
N PRO A 21 10.65 10.10 1.06
CA PRO A 21 11.64 10.19 -0.03
C PRO A 21 13.10 10.35 0.41
N ALA A 22 13.36 10.97 1.56
CA ALA A 22 14.71 11.19 2.06
C ALA A 22 15.46 9.88 2.39
N ALA A 23 14.73 8.77 2.61
CA ALA A 23 15.31 7.48 2.96
C ALA A 23 15.39 6.49 1.78
N TYR A 24 14.80 6.81 0.62
CA TYR A 24 14.61 5.86 -0.48
C TYR A 24 15.92 5.29 -1.02
N GLU A 25 16.92 6.14 -1.24
CA GLU A 25 18.25 5.70 -1.73
C GLU A 25 18.94 4.77 -0.72
N THR A 26 18.92 5.12 0.57
CA THR A 26 19.49 4.30 1.63
C THR A 26 18.78 2.94 1.70
N MET A 27 17.45 2.94 1.65
CA MET A 27 16.66 1.71 1.69
C MET A 27 16.90 0.82 0.47
N ALA A 28 17.03 1.41 -0.71
CA ALA A 28 17.38 0.69 -1.92
C ALA A 28 18.75 -0.01 -1.79
N LYS A 29 19.76 0.67 -1.24
CA LYS A 29 21.07 0.09 -0.95
C LYS A 29 21.00 -1.02 0.09
N VAL A 30 20.17 -0.85 1.14
CA VAL A 30 19.93 -1.89 2.15
C VAL A 30 19.36 -3.14 1.50
N ILE A 31 18.33 -3.03 0.66
CA ILE A 31 17.74 -4.17 -0.06
C ILE A 31 18.79 -4.84 -0.97
N LEU A 32 19.59 -4.05 -1.69
CA LEU A 32 20.63 -4.57 -2.58
C LEU A 32 21.76 -5.29 -1.82
N ALA A 33 21.97 -5.02 -0.53
CA ALA A 33 22.94 -5.76 0.28
C ALA A 33 22.59 -7.26 0.40
N PHE A 34 21.30 -7.61 0.28
CA PHE A 34 20.81 -8.99 0.29
C PHE A 34 20.95 -9.69 -1.06
N ARG A 35 21.17 -8.94 -2.14
CA ARG A 35 21.19 -9.47 -3.51
C ARG A 35 22.51 -10.16 -3.82
N GLU A 36 22.42 -11.24 -4.57
CA GLU A 36 23.53 -11.95 -5.20
C GLU A 36 23.38 -12.00 -6.74
N PRO A 37 24.46 -12.24 -7.50
CA PRO A 37 24.45 -12.10 -8.97
C PRO A 37 23.39 -12.93 -9.71
N ASP A 38 23.01 -14.08 -9.15
CA ASP A 38 22.06 -15.07 -9.67
C ASP A 38 20.68 -14.99 -9.00
N THR A 39 20.43 -13.94 -8.21
CA THR A 39 19.15 -13.68 -7.55
C THR A 39 18.41 -12.51 -8.19
N ASP A 40 17.09 -12.56 -8.06
CA ASP A 40 16.17 -11.46 -8.34
C ASP A 40 15.60 -10.90 -7.04
N VAL A 41 15.44 -9.57 -7.00
CA VAL A 41 14.66 -8.87 -5.97
C VAL A 41 13.25 -8.70 -6.51
N LEU A 42 12.28 -9.38 -5.89
CA LEU A 42 10.87 -9.36 -6.27
C LEU A 42 10.08 -8.57 -5.24
N PHE A 43 9.57 -7.41 -5.63
CA PHE A 43 8.66 -6.64 -4.79
C PHE A 43 7.25 -7.21 -4.87
N GLN A 44 6.54 -7.11 -3.75
CA GLN A 44 5.15 -7.49 -3.62
C GLN A 44 4.26 -6.27 -3.89
N TYR A 45 3.34 -6.39 -4.84
CA TYR A 45 2.15 -5.55 -4.94
C TYR A 45 0.93 -6.41 -4.63
N THR A 46 0.11 -6.00 -3.66
CA THR A 46 -1.02 -6.83 -3.20
C THR A 46 -2.32 -6.32 -3.77
N ASN A 47 -3.05 -7.18 -4.47
CA ASN A 47 -4.42 -6.90 -4.85
C ASN A 47 -5.37 -7.50 -3.81
N TRP A 48 -6.28 -6.67 -3.36
CA TRP A 48 -7.34 -6.98 -2.42
C TRP A 48 -8.67 -7.15 -3.16
N ASP A 49 -9.51 -8.05 -2.65
CA ASP A 49 -10.88 -8.25 -3.08
C ASP A 49 -11.79 -7.35 -2.24
N ARG A 50 -12.12 -6.18 -2.81
CA ARG A 50 -12.93 -5.13 -2.16
C ARG A 50 -14.26 -5.67 -1.62
N ASP A 51 -14.85 -6.68 -2.26
CA ASP A 51 -16.14 -7.24 -1.87
C ASP A 51 -16.05 -8.24 -0.72
N LYS A 52 -14.85 -8.72 -0.41
CA LYS A 52 -14.59 -9.62 0.72
C LYS A 52 -13.99 -8.92 1.92
N ASP A 53 -13.73 -7.61 1.83
CA ASP A 53 -13.17 -6.83 2.93
C ASP A 53 -14.08 -6.90 4.16
N PRO A 54 -13.63 -7.52 5.28
CA PRO A 54 -14.46 -7.68 6.47
C PRO A 54 -14.78 -6.35 7.15
N HIS A 55 -14.07 -5.27 6.80
CA HIS A 55 -14.26 -3.94 7.33
C HIS A 55 -15.02 -3.01 6.37
N LYS A 56 -15.46 -3.51 5.20
CA LYS A 56 -16.14 -2.73 4.14
C LYS A 56 -17.21 -1.78 4.68
N GLU A 57 -18.15 -2.29 5.49
CA GLU A 57 -19.24 -1.47 6.04
C GLU A 57 -18.74 -0.34 6.96
N SER A 58 -17.74 -0.61 7.80
CA SER A 58 -17.13 0.42 8.67
C SER A 58 -16.42 1.47 7.83
N LEU A 59 -15.61 1.03 6.85
CA LEU A 59 -14.85 1.90 5.97
C LEU A 59 -15.78 2.77 5.09
N MET A 60 -16.92 2.24 4.66
CA MET A 60 -17.94 3.03 3.95
C MET A 60 -18.53 4.13 4.83
N MET A 61 -18.81 3.84 6.10
CA MET A 61 -19.29 4.87 7.03
C MET A 61 -18.22 5.93 7.27
N ASP A 62 -16.99 5.51 7.59
CA ASP A 62 -15.84 6.41 7.77
C ASP A 62 -15.58 7.27 6.52
N ALA A 63 -15.78 6.71 5.33
CA ALA A 63 -15.68 7.42 4.06
C ALA A 63 -16.74 8.51 3.92
N ALA A 64 -18.00 8.24 4.31
CA ALA A 64 -19.06 9.25 4.32
C ALA A 64 -18.74 10.40 5.28
N GLU A 65 -18.24 10.09 6.48
CA GLU A 65 -17.84 11.06 7.50
C GLU A 65 -16.66 11.91 7.03
N THR A 66 -15.62 11.28 6.50
CA THR A 66 -14.42 11.94 5.95
C THR A 66 -14.80 12.87 4.80
N PHE A 67 -15.66 12.39 3.90
CA PHE A 67 -16.18 13.23 2.84
C PHE A 67 -16.97 14.40 3.42
N HIS A 68 -17.93 14.19 4.34
CA HIS A 68 -18.70 15.25 4.99
C HIS A 68 -17.81 16.33 5.62
N ALA A 69 -16.79 15.93 6.36
CA ALA A 69 -15.81 16.82 6.99
C ALA A 69 -14.94 17.62 6.00
N GLY A 70 -14.99 17.30 4.71
CA GLY A 70 -14.15 17.93 3.67
C GLY A 70 -12.70 17.48 3.71
N ALA A 71 -12.41 16.36 4.37
CA ALA A 71 -11.07 15.81 4.56
C ALA A 71 -10.68 14.82 3.44
N MET A 72 -11.10 15.09 2.21
CA MET A 72 -10.88 14.21 1.06
C MET A 72 -10.28 14.97 -0.12
N LEU A 73 -9.28 14.36 -0.76
CA LEU A 73 -8.69 14.85 -2.00
C LEU A 73 -9.48 14.26 -3.19
N ASP A 74 -10.02 15.13 -4.04
CA ASP A 74 -10.85 14.75 -5.20
C ASP A 74 -10.52 15.70 -6.37
N PRO A 75 -9.31 15.57 -6.94
CA PRO A 75 -8.74 16.57 -7.85
C PRO A 75 -9.42 16.60 -9.22
N ASP A 76 -10.02 15.50 -9.65
CA ASP A 76 -10.80 15.37 -10.89
C ASP A 76 -12.31 15.52 -10.67
N HIS A 77 -12.72 15.74 -9.42
CA HIS A 77 -14.12 15.89 -9.00
C HIS A 77 -14.99 14.66 -9.25
N ALA A 78 -14.42 13.48 -9.50
CA ALA A 78 -15.17 12.27 -9.78
C ALA A 78 -16.04 11.86 -8.58
N ILE A 79 -15.46 11.87 -7.38
CA ILE A 79 -16.16 11.50 -6.14
C ILE A 79 -17.26 12.52 -5.81
N SER A 80 -16.92 13.82 -5.86
CA SER A 80 -17.88 14.90 -5.60
C SER A 80 -19.05 14.86 -6.58
N THR A 81 -18.80 14.53 -7.84
CA THR A 81 -19.87 14.38 -8.84
C THR A 81 -20.79 13.23 -8.50
N ALA A 82 -20.25 12.06 -8.15
CA ALA A 82 -21.05 10.91 -7.74
C ALA A 82 -21.91 11.22 -6.49
N VAL A 83 -21.34 11.87 -5.48
CA VAL A 83 -22.08 12.28 -4.27
C VAL A 83 -23.18 13.28 -4.59
N LYS A 84 -22.91 14.28 -5.43
CA LYS A 84 -23.93 15.24 -5.89
C LYS A 84 -25.11 14.54 -6.58
N GLU A 85 -24.86 13.53 -7.41
CA GLU A 85 -25.92 12.77 -8.06
C GLU A 85 -26.76 11.98 -7.05
N ILE A 86 -26.12 11.39 -6.05
CA ILE A 86 -26.82 10.68 -4.95
C ILE A 86 -27.70 11.66 -4.18
N LEU A 87 -27.19 12.84 -3.84
CA LEU A 87 -27.95 13.89 -3.16
C LEU A 87 -29.14 14.34 -4.01
N LEU A 88 -28.95 14.56 -5.32
CA LEU A 88 -30.03 14.93 -6.23
C LEU A 88 -31.11 13.84 -6.28
N ARG A 89 -30.72 12.57 -6.44
CA ARG A 89 -31.67 11.44 -6.46
C ARG A 89 -32.42 11.27 -5.15
N HIS A 90 -31.82 11.67 -4.02
CA HIS A 90 -32.47 11.60 -2.71
C HIS A 90 -33.49 12.73 -2.52
N TYR A 91 -33.11 13.98 -2.81
CA TYR A 91 -33.92 15.16 -2.50
C TYR A 91 -34.83 15.63 -3.65
N ALA A 92 -34.52 15.27 -4.89
CA ALA A 92 -35.26 15.65 -6.10
C ALA A 92 -35.15 14.56 -7.20
N PRO A 93 -35.66 13.34 -6.96
CA PRO A 93 -35.50 12.18 -7.86
C PRO A 93 -36.03 12.37 -9.28
N GLU A 94 -36.94 13.32 -9.49
CA GLU A 94 -37.52 13.66 -10.78
C GLU A 94 -36.60 14.49 -11.69
N ARG A 95 -35.50 15.02 -11.16
CA ARG A 95 -34.59 15.90 -11.89
C ARG A 95 -33.50 15.13 -12.62
N ASP A 96 -33.20 15.58 -13.84
CA ASP A 96 -32.07 15.08 -14.62
C ASP A 96 -30.74 15.65 -14.07
N PRO A 97 -29.78 14.81 -13.65
CA PRO A 97 -28.45 15.26 -13.22
C PRO A 97 -27.73 16.14 -14.24
N GLN A 98 -27.86 15.84 -15.54
CA GLN A 98 -27.17 16.58 -16.59
C GLN A 98 -27.68 18.02 -16.72
N ALA A 99 -28.93 18.26 -16.36
CA ALA A 99 -29.58 19.58 -16.41
C ALA A 99 -29.61 20.30 -15.05
N SER A 100 -29.10 19.70 -13.98
CA SER A 100 -29.35 20.14 -12.59
C SER A 100 -28.09 20.51 -11.80
N GLN A 101 -26.99 20.90 -12.46
CA GLN A 101 -25.71 21.17 -11.81
C GLN A 101 -25.79 22.19 -10.66
N ALA A 102 -26.47 23.33 -10.87
CA ALA A 102 -26.61 24.34 -9.82
C ALA A 102 -27.35 23.82 -8.57
N VAL A 103 -28.28 22.88 -8.75
CA VAL A 103 -29.06 22.29 -7.66
C VAL A 103 -28.22 21.25 -6.94
N MET A 104 -27.48 20.45 -7.69
CA MET A 104 -26.49 19.51 -7.16
C MET A 104 -25.44 20.22 -6.28
N ASP A 105 -24.94 21.38 -6.72
CA ASP A 105 -24.01 22.20 -5.94
C ASP A 105 -24.64 22.72 -4.64
N GLN A 106 -25.89 23.20 -4.70
CA GLN A 106 -26.63 23.64 -3.51
C GLN A 106 -26.87 22.50 -2.52
N LEU A 107 -27.24 21.31 -3.01
CA LEU A 107 -27.45 20.13 -2.17
C LEU A 107 -26.15 19.66 -1.53
N LEU A 108 -25.02 19.72 -2.25
CA LEU A 108 -23.71 19.41 -1.68
C LEU A 108 -23.33 20.42 -0.59
N ALA A 109 -23.51 21.72 -0.82
CA ALA A 109 -23.24 22.75 0.18
C ALA A 109 -24.09 22.53 1.45
N TYR A 110 -25.38 22.28 1.28
CA TYR A 110 -26.29 21.93 2.38
C TYR A 110 -25.81 20.68 3.13
N PHE A 111 -25.46 19.60 2.41
CA PHE A 111 -24.94 18.38 3.02
C PHE A 111 -23.71 18.63 3.91
N LYS A 112 -22.82 19.54 3.52
CA LYS A 112 -21.60 19.88 4.30
C LYS A 112 -21.89 20.74 5.54
N GLU A 113 -22.98 21.50 5.54
CA GLU A 113 -23.32 22.40 6.65
C GLU A 113 -24.18 21.73 7.74
N VAL A 114 -24.99 20.74 7.36
CA VAL A 114 -25.87 20.03 8.30
C VAL A 114 -25.05 19.12 9.23
N PRO A 115 -25.33 19.11 10.54
CA PRO A 115 -24.72 18.17 11.47
C PRO A 115 -24.90 16.71 11.00
N LEU A 116 -23.83 15.92 11.09
CA LEU A 116 -23.81 14.55 10.56
C LEU A 116 -24.93 13.67 11.18
N ASP A 117 -25.24 13.87 12.46
CA ASP A 117 -26.26 13.14 13.20
C ASP A 117 -27.71 13.51 12.82
N GLU A 118 -27.90 14.61 12.09
CA GLU A 118 -29.19 15.01 11.51
C GLU A 118 -29.40 14.46 10.09
N LEU A 119 -28.36 13.89 9.47
CA LEU A 119 -28.45 13.33 8.13
C LEU A 119 -29.09 11.94 8.13
N ASN A 120 -29.78 11.63 7.02
CA ASN A 120 -30.41 10.33 6.85
C ASN A 120 -29.36 9.20 6.74
N GLU A 121 -29.49 8.17 7.57
CA GLU A 121 -28.55 7.04 7.62
C GLU A 121 -28.43 6.27 6.29
N GLU A 122 -29.54 6.07 5.56
CA GLU A 122 -29.52 5.41 4.25
C GLU A 122 -28.80 6.27 3.20
N LEU A 123 -28.98 7.59 3.26
CA LEU A 123 -28.24 8.53 2.42
C LEU A 123 -26.74 8.48 2.74
N LEU A 124 -26.36 8.49 4.02
CA LEU A 124 -24.96 8.36 4.45
C LEU A 124 -24.35 7.05 3.95
N ARG A 125 -25.05 5.91 4.05
CA ARG A 125 -24.58 4.64 3.49
C ARG A 125 -24.34 4.70 1.98
N LYS A 126 -25.25 5.32 1.21
CA LYS A 126 -25.11 5.46 -0.25
C LYS A 126 -23.92 6.35 -0.63
N ILE A 127 -23.76 7.46 0.08
CA ILE A 127 -22.61 8.35 -0.10
C ILE A 127 -21.33 7.62 0.26
N GLY A 128 -21.30 6.96 1.42
CA GLY A 128 -20.18 6.16 1.90
C GLY A 128 -19.75 5.09 0.90
N ALA A 129 -20.71 4.37 0.30
CA ALA A 129 -20.45 3.41 -0.77
C ALA A 129 -19.71 4.05 -1.95
N ALA A 130 -20.23 5.14 -2.49
CA ALA A 130 -19.65 5.81 -3.67
C ALA A 130 -18.28 6.42 -3.37
N VAL A 131 -18.11 6.99 -2.17
CA VAL A 131 -16.83 7.56 -1.74
C VAL A 131 -15.78 6.47 -1.55
N TYR A 132 -16.14 5.37 -0.86
CA TYR A 132 -15.27 4.22 -0.64
C TYR A 132 -14.82 3.59 -1.97
N GLU A 133 -15.74 3.44 -2.94
CA GLU A 133 -15.42 2.92 -4.27
C GLU A 133 -14.49 3.84 -5.07
N GLY A 134 -14.65 5.16 -4.94
CA GLY A 134 -13.87 6.14 -5.69
C GLY A 134 -12.50 6.47 -5.09
N TYR A 135 -12.29 6.20 -3.79
CA TYR A 135 -11.06 6.56 -3.08
C TYR A 135 -10.18 5.36 -2.71
N GLY A 136 -10.73 4.16 -2.58
CA GLY A 136 -9.98 2.99 -2.13
C GLY A 136 -9.15 2.34 -3.23
N THR A 137 -7.82 2.40 -3.12
CA THR A 137 -6.90 1.59 -3.92
C THR A 137 -6.91 0.15 -3.38
N TYR A 138 -7.56 -0.77 -4.10
CA TYR A 138 -7.61 -2.19 -3.73
C TYR A 138 -6.72 -3.03 -4.62
N THR A 139 -6.54 -2.63 -5.86
CA THR A 139 -5.81 -3.37 -6.87
C THR A 139 -4.93 -2.44 -7.69
N LEU A 140 -3.98 -3.01 -8.42
CA LEU A 140 -3.11 -2.26 -9.32
C LEU A 140 -3.93 -1.47 -10.35
N GLU A 141 -5.10 -1.97 -10.76
CA GLU A 141 -5.98 -1.28 -11.73
C GLU A 141 -6.55 0.04 -11.18
N ASP A 142 -6.59 0.21 -9.86
CA ASP A 142 -7.01 1.44 -9.20
C ASP A 142 -5.87 2.49 -9.15
N GLU A 143 -4.62 2.11 -9.43
CA GLU A 143 -3.46 3.01 -9.39
C GLU A 143 -3.33 3.89 -10.64
N ALA A 144 -2.50 4.93 -10.57
CA ALA A 144 -2.14 5.72 -11.74
C ALA A 144 -1.47 4.86 -12.84
N GLU A 145 -1.72 5.20 -14.12
CA GLU A 145 -1.20 4.45 -15.28
C GLU A 145 0.31 4.18 -15.24
N ALA A 146 1.10 5.11 -14.68
CA ALA A 146 2.54 4.96 -14.54
C ALA A 146 2.93 3.80 -13.60
N ALA A 147 2.21 3.63 -12.49
CA ALA A 147 2.42 2.52 -11.55
C ALA A 147 1.99 1.19 -12.19
N GLN A 148 0.83 1.18 -12.86
CA GLN A 148 0.35 0.02 -13.61
C GLN A 148 1.36 -0.44 -14.65
N ALA A 149 1.88 0.48 -15.47
CA ALA A 149 2.86 0.17 -16.51
C ALA A 149 4.18 -0.33 -15.91
N PHE A 150 4.62 0.27 -14.80
CA PHE A 150 5.86 -0.10 -14.12
C PHE A 150 5.82 -1.53 -13.58
N VAL A 151 4.76 -1.88 -12.84
CA VAL A 151 4.56 -3.22 -12.25
C VAL A 151 4.32 -4.26 -13.34
N ASN A 152 3.38 -4.04 -14.26
CA ASN A 152 3.07 -5.00 -15.31
C ASN A 152 4.26 -5.28 -16.25
N GLY A 153 5.05 -4.24 -16.57
CA GLY A 153 6.26 -4.40 -17.38
C GLY A 153 7.37 -5.20 -16.72
N ARG A 154 7.30 -5.44 -15.41
CA ARG A 154 8.30 -6.15 -14.59
C ARG A 154 7.74 -7.40 -13.92
N LEU A 155 6.50 -7.77 -14.20
CA LEU A 155 5.82 -8.88 -13.57
C LEU A 155 6.57 -10.20 -13.84
N VAL A 156 6.87 -10.92 -12.76
CA VAL A 156 7.51 -12.24 -12.82
C VAL A 156 6.48 -13.32 -12.53
N ASP A 157 5.63 -13.11 -11.53
CA ASP A 157 4.58 -14.06 -11.15
C ASP A 157 3.37 -13.35 -10.54
N ALA A 158 2.22 -14.01 -10.61
CA ALA A 158 0.98 -13.59 -9.96
C ALA A 158 0.33 -14.80 -9.29
N ASN A 159 0.28 -14.81 -7.97
CA ASN A 159 -0.15 -15.97 -7.18
C ASN A 159 -0.93 -15.53 -5.93
N THR A 160 -1.27 -16.46 -5.04
CA THR A 160 -1.95 -16.15 -3.76
C THR A 160 -1.09 -16.51 -2.56
N VAL A 161 0.23 -16.53 -2.75
CA VAL A 161 1.21 -16.89 -1.73
C VAL A 161 1.28 -15.76 -0.71
N TRP A 162 1.17 -16.11 0.57
CA TRP A 162 1.26 -15.17 1.67
C TRP A 162 2.46 -15.54 2.55
N LEU A 163 3.54 -14.75 2.43
CA LEU A 163 4.81 -15.02 3.10
C LEU A 163 4.94 -14.32 4.46
N LEU A 164 4.03 -13.39 4.76
CA LEU A 164 3.99 -12.71 6.05
C LEU A 164 3.59 -13.69 7.17
N PRO A 165 4.07 -13.48 8.41
CA PRO A 165 3.86 -14.41 9.52
C PRO A 165 2.41 -14.49 10.02
N ASN A 166 1.57 -13.53 9.62
CA ASN A 166 0.17 -13.46 10.02
C ASN A 166 -0.70 -14.36 9.14
N ASP A 167 -1.90 -14.68 9.64
CA ASP A 167 -2.89 -15.42 8.85
C ASP A 167 -3.16 -14.73 7.51
N ARG A 168 -3.28 -15.54 6.46
CA ARG A 168 -3.59 -15.05 5.12
C ARG A 168 -4.95 -14.34 5.15
N PRO A 169 -5.05 -13.08 4.71
CA PRO A 169 -6.31 -12.35 4.72
C PRO A 169 -7.37 -13.02 3.84
N VAL A 170 -8.62 -13.05 4.32
CA VAL A 170 -9.76 -13.66 3.60
C VAL A 170 -10.11 -12.95 2.29
N TYR A 171 -9.69 -11.70 2.17
CA TYR A 171 -9.93 -10.81 1.04
C TYR A 171 -8.68 -10.60 0.18
N LEU A 172 -7.66 -11.46 0.31
CA LEU A 172 -6.55 -11.47 -0.63
C LEU A 172 -7.05 -11.95 -2.01
N LYS A 173 -6.94 -11.10 -3.04
CA LYS A 173 -7.27 -11.46 -4.43
C LYS A 173 -6.11 -12.21 -5.07
N ASN A 174 -4.94 -11.55 -5.13
CA ASN A 174 -3.67 -12.14 -5.51
C ASN A 174 -2.51 -11.20 -5.12
N VAL A 175 -1.30 -11.71 -5.21
CA VAL A 175 -0.05 -10.98 -5.05
C VAL A 175 0.66 -10.97 -6.39
N LEU A 176 1.07 -9.77 -6.82
CA LEU A 176 1.90 -9.55 -7.98
C LEU A 176 3.35 -9.42 -7.52
N TRP A 177 4.22 -10.29 -8.05
CA TRP A 177 5.65 -10.27 -7.78
C TRP A 177 6.38 -9.69 -8.97
N TYR A 178 6.96 -8.50 -8.83
CA TYR A 178 7.61 -7.78 -9.93
C TYR A 178 9.08 -7.50 -9.62
N ARG A 179 9.93 -7.62 -10.65
CA ARG A 179 11.39 -7.57 -10.53
C ARG A 179 11.91 -6.14 -10.43
N VAL A 180 12.71 -5.84 -9.42
CA VAL A 180 13.39 -4.54 -9.21
C VAL A 180 14.85 -4.73 -8.77
N ASN A 181 15.71 -5.08 -9.75
CA ASN A 181 17.08 -5.49 -9.45
C ASN A 181 18.09 -4.32 -9.32
N ALA A 182 17.72 -3.12 -9.75
CA ALA A 182 18.58 -1.93 -9.71
C ALA A 182 18.12 -0.95 -8.63
N GLU A 183 19.05 -0.14 -8.12
CA GLU A 183 18.75 0.89 -7.11
C GLU A 183 17.67 1.86 -7.62
N GLU A 184 17.82 2.34 -8.85
CA GLU A 184 16.86 3.23 -9.51
C GLU A 184 15.46 2.60 -9.64
N ASP A 185 15.37 1.30 -9.96
CA ASP A 185 14.09 0.60 -10.04
C ASP A 185 13.43 0.47 -8.66
N ILE A 186 14.22 0.24 -7.61
CA ILE A 186 13.71 0.14 -6.24
C ILE A 186 13.19 1.49 -5.76
N VAL A 187 13.97 2.57 -5.95
CA VAL A 187 13.52 3.94 -5.62
C VAL A 187 12.25 4.27 -6.40
N ARG A 188 12.20 3.92 -7.69
CA ARG A 188 11.02 4.15 -8.52
C ARG A 188 9.80 3.35 -8.05
N ALA A 189 9.98 2.15 -7.51
CA ALA A 189 8.90 1.38 -6.90
C ALA A 189 8.30 2.11 -5.68
N PHE A 190 9.15 2.65 -4.80
CA PHE A 190 8.71 3.43 -3.63
C PHE A 190 7.94 4.71 -4.01
N GLU A 191 8.31 5.35 -5.12
CA GLU A 191 7.61 6.54 -5.61
C GLU A 191 6.24 6.24 -6.23
N LEU A 192 6.09 5.07 -6.85
CA LEU A 192 4.92 4.74 -7.67
C LEU A 192 3.88 3.87 -6.96
N THR A 193 4.27 3.13 -5.93
CA THR A 193 3.39 2.13 -5.29
C THR A 193 3.26 2.45 -3.80
N ASP A 194 4.19 1.97 -2.99
CA ASP A 194 4.30 2.30 -1.57
C ASP A 194 5.77 2.16 -1.14
N TRP A 195 6.18 2.97 -0.17
CA TRP A 195 7.49 2.90 0.46
C TRP A 195 7.49 1.97 1.68
N TRP A 196 6.33 1.61 2.21
CA TRP A 196 6.17 0.39 3.02
C TRP A 196 6.19 -0.81 2.08
N PHE A 197 7.38 -1.40 1.94
CA PHE A 197 7.58 -2.49 0.99
C PHE A 197 7.65 -3.84 1.68
N THR A 198 7.26 -4.84 0.91
CA THR A 198 7.62 -6.23 1.15
C THR A 198 8.31 -6.76 -0.10
N CYS A 199 9.43 -7.47 0.07
CA CYS A 199 10.12 -8.08 -1.07
C CYS A 199 10.80 -9.39 -0.72
N ALA A 200 10.94 -10.24 -1.73
CA ALA A 200 11.63 -11.52 -1.66
C ALA A 200 12.89 -11.46 -2.54
N VAL A 201 14.02 -11.94 -2.00
CA VAL A 201 15.24 -12.19 -2.77
C VAL A 201 15.29 -13.67 -3.06
N VAL A 202 15.21 -14.02 -4.34
CA VAL A 202 14.97 -15.39 -4.80
C VAL A 202 16.00 -15.76 -5.86
N ASP A 203 16.49 -17.00 -5.87
CA ASP A 203 17.32 -17.47 -6.99
C ASP A 203 16.52 -17.39 -8.29
N ARG A 204 17.17 -17.00 -9.39
CA ARG A 204 16.51 -16.93 -10.69
C ARG A 204 15.88 -18.28 -11.05
N ASN A 205 14.65 -18.23 -11.56
CA ASN A 205 13.83 -19.38 -11.95
C ASN A 205 13.28 -20.23 -10.80
N LYS A 206 13.40 -19.79 -9.54
CA LYS A 206 12.68 -20.40 -8.42
C LYS A 206 11.36 -19.68 -8.14
N PRO A 207 10.36 -20.41 -7.60
CA PRO A 207 9.14 -19.78 -7.10
C PRO A 207 9.46 -18.91 -5.87
N VAL A 208 8.62 -17.91 -5.60
CA VAL A 208 8.88 -16.91 -4.55
C VAL A 208 8.90 -17.52 -3.14
N GLU A 209 8.19 -18.63 -2.94
CA GLU A 209 8.17 -19.41 -1.70
C GLU A 209 9.55 -19.97 -1.32
N GLU A 210 10.42 -20.16 -2.31
CA GLU A 210 11.80 -20.62 -2.12
C GLU A 210 12.78 -19.44 -1.98
N TYR A 211 12.31 -18.32 -1.42
CA TYR A 211 13.15 -17.15 -1.17
C TYR A 211 14.38 -17.49 -0.31
N ARG A 212 15.49 -16.82 -0.61
CA ARG A 212 16.67 -16.81 0.27
C ARG A 212 16.48 -15.83 1.40
N TYR A 213 15.94 -14.65 1.09
CA TYR A 213 15.60 -13.60 2.05
C TYR A 213 14.19 -13.06 1.78
N PHE A 214 13.44 -12.80 2.83
CA PHE A 214 12.17 -12.10 2.78
C PHE A 214 12.24 -10.89 3.69
N LEU A 215 11.98 -9.72 3.12
CA LEU A 215 12.15 -8.41 3.72
C LEU A 215 10.76 -7.77 3.86
N ASN A 216 10.43 -7.34 5.07
CA ASN A 216 9.17 -6.64 5.36
C ASN A 216 9.47 -5.36 6.14
N TYR A 217 9.27 -4.22 5.49
CA TYR A 217 9.48 -2.91 6.10
C TYR A 217 8.15 -2.34 6.59
N THR A 218 8.09 -2.03 7.89
CA THR A 218 6.86 -1.60 8.55
C THR A 218 7.16 -0.62 9.69
N GLU A 219 6.11 -0.09 10.31
CA GLU A 219 6.19 0.83 11.44
C GLU A 219 5.72 0.13 12.73
N GLU A 220 6.48 0.32 13.80
CA GLU A 220 6.10 -0.04 15.16
C GLU A 220 6.03 1.21 16.04
N SER A 221 5.54 1.06 17.28
CA SER A 221 5.46 2.15 18.25
C SER A 221 6.79 2.86 18.53
N ALA A 222 7.92 2.20 18.25
CA ALA A 222 9.27 2.73 18.45
C ALA A 222 9.90 3.29 17.15
N GLY A 223 9.18 3.28 16.03
CA GLY A 223 9.65 3.74 14.73
C GLY A 223 9.66 2.64 13.67
N ALA A 224 10.36 2.90 12.58
CA ALA A 224 10.41 1.99 11.45
C ALA A 224 11.32 0.78 11.70
N VAL A 225 10.88 -0.39 11.23
CA VAL A 225 11.58 -1.67 11.37
C VAL A 225 11.59 -2.43 10.06
N LEU A 226 12.76 -2.94 9.70
CA LEU A 226 12.92 -3.92 8.63
C LEU A 226 13.05 -5.31 9.25
N TYR A 227 12.03 -6.13 9.05
CA TYR A 227 12.05 -7.55 9.36
C TYR A 227 12.74 -8.34 8.27
N VAL A 228 13.66 -9.21 8.66
CA VAL A 228 14.45 -10.05 7.77
C VAL A 228 14.25 -11.52 8.13
N THR A 229 13.58 -12.26 7.25
CA THR A 229 13.52 -13.72 7.32
C THR A 229 14.54 -14.30 6.36
N ALA A 230 15.44 -15.14 6.85
CA ALA A 230 16.47 -15.79 6.05
C ALA A 230 16.30 -17.31 6.08
N ALA A 231 16.27 -17.95 4.91
CA ALA A 231 16.24 -19.40 4.80
C ALA A 231 17.52 -20.04 5.37
N ASP A 232 18.66 -19.36 5.20
CA ASP A 232 19.94 -19.72 5.82
C ASP A 232 20.46 -18.58 6.72
N ARG A 233 20.32 -18.79 8.03
CA ARG A 233 20.76 -17.83 9.08
C ARG A 233 22.27 -17.66 9.13
N GLN A 234 23.05 -18.70 8.80
CA GLN A 234 24.51 -18.62 8.82
C GLN A 234 24.99 -17.80 7.63
N HIS A 235 24.39 -18.01 6.46
CA HIS A 235 24.65 -17.20 5.28
C HIS A 235 24.35 -15.71 5.55
N PHE A 236 23.17 -15.39 6.10
CA PHE A 236 22.84 -14.00 6.47
C PHE A 236 23.95 -13.34 7.31
N LYS A 237 24.41 -14.02 8.37
CA LYS A 237 25.46 -13.52 9.27
C LYS A 237 26.82 -13.39 8.60
N ALA A 238 27.16 -14.30 7.69
CA ALA A 238 28.48 -14.35 7.06
C ALA A 238 28.61 -13.39 5.86
N VAL A 239 27.51 -13.09 5.15
CA VAL A 239 27.55 -12.36 3.87
C VAL A 239 26.79 -11.04 3.93
N VAL A 240 25.57 -11.04 4.45
CA VAL A 240 24.73 -9.83 4.44
C VAL A 240 25.08 -8.88 5.57
N VAL A 241 25.28 -9.37 6.79
CA VAL A 241 25.64 -8.53 7.95
C VAL A 241 26.90 -7.70 7.69
N PRO A 242 28.00 -8.23 7.13
CA PRO A 242 29.16 -7.42 6.79
C PRO A 242 28.86 -6.30 5.79
N ARG A 243 28.05 -6.56 4.76
CA ARG A 243 27.64 -5.54 3.78
C ARG A 243 26.80 -4.44 4.41
N LEU A 244 25.88 -4.81 5.31
CA LEU A 244 25.07 -3.84 6.05
C LEU A 244 25.95 -2.98 6.98
N LYS A 245 26.94 -3.57 7.64
CA LYS A 245 27.93 -2.84 8.47
C LYS A 245 28.78 -1.86 7.66
N GLU A 246 29.20 -2.26 6.47
CA GLU A 246 29.92 -1.36 5.56
C GLU A 246 29.04 -0.19 5.11
N LEU A 247 27.77 -0.44 4.81
CA LEU A 247 26.82 0.56 4.33
C LEU A 247 26.35 1.54 5.42
N LEU A 248 26.03 1.01 6.60
CA LEU A 248 25.32 1.73 7.66
C LEU A 248 26.21 2.07 8.87
N GLY A 249 27.47 1.65 8.85
CA GLY A 249 28.45 1.86 9.91
C GLY A 249 28.66 0.63 10.81
N GLU A 250 29.83 0.59 11.45
CA GLU A 250 30.24 -0.54 12.32
C GLU A 250 29.37 -0.70 13.58
N GLU A 251 28.63 0.34 13.97
CA GLU A 251 27.78 0.38 15.18
C GLU A 251 26.46 -0.40 15.06
N LEU A 252 26.24 -1.17 13.98
CA LEU A 252 25.11 -2.12 13.87
C LEU A 252 25.19 -3.32 14.85
N GLY A 253 26.06 -3.27 15.86
CA GLY A 253 26.31 -4.32 16.85
C GLY A 253 25.67 -4.08 18.20
#